data_AF-A0A6G6YT85-F1
#
_entry.id   AF-A0A6G6YT85-F1
#
_cell.length_a   1.000
_cell.length_b   1.000
_cell.length_c   1.000
_cell.angle_alpha   90.00
_cell.angle_beta   90.00
_cell.angle_gamma   90.00
#
_symmetry.space_group_name_H-M   'P 1'
#
loop_
_entity.id
_entity.type
_entity.pdbx_description
1 polymer ?
#
loop_
_entity_poly.entity_id
_entity_poly.type
_entity_poly.pdbx_seq_one_letter_code
_entity_poly.pdbx_strand_id
1 'polypeptide(L)' 'MTEAYEIVEHSFDVVIGGAGMRAAPGVGASGLRTACVTKVFPTRIHTVPAQGGISLGNMSDNTKGPGNAGAAPTAGKHQS' A
#
# COMPACT_ATOMS: atom_id res chain seq x y z
N MET A 1 27.09 -0.02 -34.70
CA MET A 1 26.77 -0.37 -33.30
C MET A 1 25.70 -1.45 -33.37
N THR A 2 26.03 -2.71 -33.10
CA THR A 2 25.04 -3.80 -33.00
C THR A 2 24.39 -3.73 -31.63
N GLU A 3 23.07 -3.63 -31.59
CA GLU A 3 22.33 -3.65 -30.33
C GLU A 3 22.46 -5.03 -29.68
N ALA A 4 22.79 -5.07 -28.39
CA ALA A 4 22.98 -6.33 -27.67
C ALA A 4 21.64 -6.99 -27.30
N TYR A 5 20.54 -6.22 -27.29
CA TYR A 5 19.21 -6.66 -26.91
C TYR A 5 18.15 -5.94 -27.73
N GLU A 6 17.06 -6.64 -28.00
CA GLU A 6 15.84 -6.05 -28.54
C GLU A 6 15.10 -5.27 -27.44
N ILE A 7 14.65 -4.07 -27.76
CA ILE A 7 13.80 -3.26 -26.88
C ILE A 7 12.35 -3.40 -27.32
N VAL A 8 11.47 -3.81 -26.40
CA VAL A 8 10.03 -3.90 -26.63
C VAL A 8 9.32 -2.77 -25.89
N GLU A 9 8.60 -1.93 -26.63
CA GLU A 9 7.83 -0.82 -26.07
C GLU A 9 6.36 -1.20 -25.87
N HIS A 10 5.80 -0.81 -24.72
CA HIS A 10 4.39 -0.99 -24.40
C HIS A 10 3.82 0.30 -23.81
N SER A 11 2.58 0.63 -24.17
CA SER A 11 1.87 1.80 -23.64
C SER A 11 0.66 1.36 -22.81
N PHE A 12 0.56 1.89 -21.59
CA PHE A 12 -0.52 1.61 -20.64
C PHE A 12 -0.99 2.92 -20.02
N ASP A 13 -2.24 2.94 -19.56
CA ASP A 13 -2.80 4.10 -18.88
C ASP A 13 -2.30 4.15 -17.42
N VAL A 14 -2.08 2.98 -16.81
CA VAL A 14 -1.56 2.82 -15.44
C VAL A 14 -0.58 1.65 -15.35
N VAL A 15 0.51 1.81 -14.60
CA VAL A 15 1.47 0.75 -14.26
C VAL A 15 1.57 0.60 -12.74
N ILE A 16 1.45 -0.64 -12.24
CA ILE A 16 1.34 -0.97 -10.82
C ILE A 16 2.43 -1.97 -10.41
N GLY A 17 3.05 -1.73 -9.24
CA GLY A 17 4.01 -2.63 -8.59
C GLY A 17 3.54 -3.16 -7.22
N GLY A 18 4.44 -3.79 -6.47
CA GLY A 18 4.13 -4.58 -5.26
C GLY A 18 3.24 -3.91 -4.22
N ALA A 19 3.55 -2.69 -3.78
CA ALA A 19 2.73 -1.97 -2.79
C ALA A 19 1.37 -1.50 -3.35
N GLY A 20 1.30 -1.28 -4.66
CA GLY A 20 0.10 -0.81 -5.36
C GLY A 20 -0.85 -1.93 -5.79
N MET A 21 -0.50 -3.21 -5.59
CA MET A 21 -1.32 -4.33 -6.10
C MET A 21 -2.76 -4.33 -5.55
N ARG A 22 -3.04 -3.67 -4.42
CA ARG A 22 -4.40 -3.48 -3.93
C ARG A 22 -5.26 -2.60 -4.85
N ALA A 23 -4.64 -1.69 -5.60
CA ALA A 23 -5.33 -0.81 -6.54
C ALA A 23 -5.65 -1.50 -7.88
N ALA A 24 -4.92 -2.56 -8.26
CA ALA A 24 -5.01 -3.17 -9.58
C ALA A 24 -6.44 -3.63 -9.99
N PRO A 25 -7.23 -4.29 -9.12
CA PRO A 25 -8.60 -4.66 -9.48
C PRO A 25 -9.50 -3.45 -9.71
N GLY A 26 -9.33 -2.37 -8.92
CA GLY A 26 -10.14 -1.16 -9.04
C GLY A 26 -9.84 -0.38 -10.32
N VAL A 27 -8.56 -0.25 -10.68
CA VAL A 27 -8.12 0.41 -11.92
C VAL A 27 -8.49 -0.40 -13.15
N GLY A 28 -8.37 -1.73 -13.09
CA GLY A 28 -8.84 -2.61 -14.16
C GLY A 28 -10.36 -2.54 -14.34
N ALA A 29 -11.12 -2.52 -13.25
CA ALA A 29 -12.58 -2.42 -13.29
C ALA A 29 -13.08 -1.06 -13.81
N SER A 30 -12.29 0.01 -13.72
CA SER A 30 -12.63 1.30 -14.32
C SER A 30 -12.37 1.37 -15.83
N GLY A 31 -11.96 0.27 -16.46
CA GLY A 31 -11.75 0.17 -17.91
C GLY A 31 -10.39 0.70 -18.40
N LEU A 32 -9.44 0.99 -17.49
CA LEU A 32 -8.12 1.47 -17.85
C LEU A 32 -7.17 0.31 -18.19
N ARG A 33 -6.36 0.47 -19.24
CA ARG A 33 -5.31 -0.50 -19.58
C ARG A 33 -4.24 -0.44 -18.51
N THR A 34 -4.17 -1.50 -17.72
CA THR A 34 -3.34 -1.56 -16.52
C THR A 34 -2.28 -2.65 -16.66
N ALA A 35 -1.01 -2.30 -16.50
CA ALA A 35 0.07 -3.27 -16.38
C ALA A 35 0.43 -3.50 -14.91
N CYS A 36 0.51 -4.77 -14.50
CA CYS A 36 1.04 -5.16 -13.19
C CYS A 36 2.41 -5.81 -13.41
N VAL A 37 3.48 -5.15 -12.96
CA VAL A 37 4.86 -5.62 -13.20
C VAL A 37 5.50 -6.03 -11.89
N THR A 38 6.05 -7.24 -11.85
CA THR A 38 6.73 -7.78 -10.66
C THR A 38 7.90 -8.68 -11.03
N LYS A 39 8.98 -8.62 -10.24
CA LYS A 39 10.18 -9.46 -10.39
C LYS A 39 9.96 -10.92 -9.98
N VAL A 40 8.99 -11.15 -9.10
CA VAL A 40 8.66 -12.47 -8.54
C VAL A 40 7.14 -12.62 -8.53
N PHE A 41 6.64 -13.85 -8.48
CA PHE A 41 5.19 -14.09 -8.46
C PHE A 41 4.52 -13.26 -7.35
N PRO A 42 3.31 -12.68 -7.55
CA PRO A 42 2.67 -11.76 -6.59
C PRO A 42 2.57 -12.29 -5.15
N THR A 43 2.46 -13.61 -4.99
CA THR A 43 2.40 -14.30 -3.68
C THR A 43 3.77 -14.55 -3.04
N ARG A 44 4.86 -14.08 -3.65
CA ARG A 44 6.25 -14.26 -3.19
C ARG A 44 6.95 -12.94 -2.85
N ILE A 45 6.20 -11.86 -2.66
CA ILE A 45 6.76 -10.54 -2.32
C ILE A 45 6.97 -10.39 -0.82
N HIS A 46 7.81 -9.42 -0.42
CA HIS A 46 8.18 -9.16 0.97
C HIS A 46 7.01 -8.79 1.89
N THR A 47 5.86 -8.36 1.35
CA THR A 47 4.67 -8.07 2.16
C THR A 47 3.90 -9.32 2.55
N VAL A 48 4.12 -10.45 1.86
CA VAL A 48 3.42 -11.72 2.13
C VAL A 48 3.76 -12.29 3.52
N PRO A 49 5.03 -12.35 3.95
CA PRO A 49 5.35 -12.81 5.30
C PRO A 49 5.18 -11.73 6.38
N ALA A 50 4.62 -10.54 6.06
CA ALA A 50 4.46 -9.49 7.06
C ALA A 50 3.50 -9.95 8.18
N GLN A 51 3.99 -9.90 9.42
CA GLN A 51 3.24 -10.24 10.63
C GLN A 51 3.14 -8.97 11.50
N GLY A 52 1.93 -8.53 11.81
CA GLY A 52 1.69 -7.26 12.48
C GLY A 52 0.29 -6.69 12.29
N GLY A 53 -0.48 -7.27 11.35
CA GLY A 53 -1.83 -6.80 11.04
C GLY A 53 -1.85 -5.45 10.31
N ILE A 54 -3.04 -4.92 10.07
CA ILE A 54 -3.26 -3.59 9.49
C ILE A 54 -3.80 -2.69 10.60
N SER A 55 -3.12 -1.59 10.91
CA SER A 55 -3.61 -0.61 11.89
C SER A 55 -4.63 0.33 11.24
N LEU A 56 -5.80 0.48 11.87
CA LEU A 56 -6.90 1.36 11.42
C LEU A 56 -7.16 2.52 12.40
N GLY A 57 -6.12 2.99 13.09
CA GLY A 57 -6.23 3.90 14.25
C GLY A 57 -6.74 5.32 13.99
N ASN A 58 -6.96 5.73 12.74
CA ASN A 58 -7.33 7.11 12.38
C ASN A 58 -8.74 7.25 11.79
N MET A 59 -9.60 6.21 11.86
CA MET A 59 -11.00 6.30 11.42
C MET A 59 -11.92 6.86 12.53
N SER A 60 -11.41 7.78 13.37
CA SER A 60 -12.26 8.52 14.31
C SER A 60 -13.00 9.61 13.55
N ASP A 61 -14.31 9.56 13.69
CA ASP A 61 -15.26 10.55 13.24
C ASP A 61 -14.88 11.95 13.73
N ASN A 62 -14.46 12.83 12.82
CA ASN A 62 -14.34 14.27 13.11
C ASN A 62 -15.73 14.91 13.17
N THR A 63 -16.61 14.40 14.05
CA THR A 63 -17.95 14.94 14.34
C THR A 63 -18.13 15.40 15.78
N LYS A 64 -17.05 15.48 16.57
CA LYS A 64 -17.08 16.21 17.85
C LYS A 64 -16.53 17.61 17.68
N GLY A 65 -17.44 18.60 17.79
CA GLY A 65 -17.11 20.02 17.92
C GLY A 65 -16.19 20.31 19.12
N PRO A 66 -15.68 21.54 19.23
CA PRO A 66 -14.63 21.88 20.17
C PRO A 66 -15.21 21.90 21.60
N GLY A 67 -14.97 20.83 22.37
CA GLY A 67 -15.44 20.78 23.76
C GLY A 67 -15.14 19.46 24.48
N ASN A 68 -14.00 19.44 25.18
CA ASN A 68 -13.76 18.73 26.45
C ASN A 68 -13.88 17.18 26.52
N ALA A 69 -12.73 16.51 26.66
CA ALA A 69 -12.45 15.42 27.62
C ALA A 69 -10.92 15.23 27.63
N GLY A 70 -10.13 15.37 28.69
CA GLY A 70 -10.36 14.99 30.08
C GLY A 70 -9.67 13.65 30.37
N ALA A 71 -8.37 13.69 30.74
CA ALA A 71 -7.48 12.72 31.45
C ALA A 71 -7.72 11.18 31.34
N ALA A 72 -6.73 10.28 31.20
CA ALA A 72 -5.56 9.96 32.05
C ALA A 72 -4.88 8.65 31.51
N PRO A 73 -3.82 8.03 32.12
CA PRO A 73 -2.72 8.51 32.97
C PRO A 73 -1.31 8.17 32.40
N THR A 74 -0.29 8.80 32.98
CA THR A 74 1.15 8.53 32.82
C THR A 74 1.54 7.13 33.32
N ALA A 75 2.12 6.28 32.44
CA ALA A 75 2.80 5.04 32.84
C ALA A 75 4.31 5.30 32.97
N GLY A 76 4.81 5.14 34.20
CA GLY A 76 6.22 5.30 34.55
C GLY A 76 7.12 4.29 33.84
N LYS A 77 8.27 4.77 33.36
CA LYS A 77 9.40 3.91 32.99
C LYS A 77 10.06 3.42 34.27
N HIS A 78 9.71 2.22 34.69
CA HIS A 78 10.49 1.36 35.57
C HIS A 78 10.44 -0.05 34.98
N GLN A 79 11.47 -0.40 34.20
CA GLN A 79 11.91 -1.78 34.09
C GLN A 79 13.44 -1.78 34.16
N SER A 80 13.88 -2.62 35.08
CA SER A 80 15.23 -3.05 35.44
C SER A 80 16.12 -3.42 34.27
#